data_AF-A0A238WFT1-F1
#
_entry.id   AF-A0A238WFT1-F1
#
_cell.length_a   1.000
_cell.length_b   1.000
_cell.length_c   1.000
_cell.angle_alpha   90.00
_cell.angle_beta   90.00
_cell.angle_gamma   90.00
#
_symmetry.space_group_name_H-M   'P 1'
#
loop_
_entity.id
_entity.type
_entity.pdbx_description
1 polymer ?
#
loop_
_entity_poly.entity_id
_entity_poly.type
_entity_poly.pdbx_seq_one_letter_code
_entity_poly.pdbx_strand_id
1 'polypeptide(L)' 'MKWHPRGYGGTRRDPDQVKRDGWKEQGLLAVAINDHRLTWPERELIRQLGEKLYGKRPDRREVRNG' A
#
# COMPACT_ATOMS: atom_id res chain seq x y z
N MET A 1 26.38 -26.10 3.93
CA MET A 1 26.09 -25.11 5.01
C MET A 1 25.88 -23.75 4.38
N LYS A 2 24.70 -23.13 4.55
CA LYS A 2 24.42 -21.77 4.04
C LYS A 2 24.70 -20.77 5.16
N TRP A 3 25.69 -19.91 4.97
CA TRP A 3 26.07 -18.86 5.91
C TRP A 3 25.12 -17.67 5.75
N HIS A 4 24.54 -17.21 6.86
CA HIS A 4 23.74 -15.99 6.92
C HIS A 4 24.52 -14.93 7.71
N PRO A 5 24.83 -13.75 7.13
CA PRO A 5 25.53 -12.69 7.84
C PRO A 5 24.73 -12.21 9.07
N ARG A 6 25.38 -12.17 10.23
CA ARG A 6 24.81 -11.58 11.45
C ARG A 6 24.65 -10.07 11.23
N GLY A 7 23.41 -9.60 11.09
CA GLY A 7 23.10 -8.18 10.87
C GLY A 7 21.89 -7.93 9.96
N TYR A 8 21.54 -8.87 9.08
CA TYR A 8 20.31 -8.81 8.25
C TYR A 8 19.08 -9.37 8.99
N GLY A 9 19.01 -9.07 10.28
CA GLY A 9 17.94 -9.47 11.17
C GLY A 9 17.83 -8.44 12.29
N GLY A 10 18.00 -7.16 11.95
CA GLY A 10 17.63 -6.07 12.86
C GLY A 10 16.23 -6.38 13.39
N THR A 11 16.06 -6.23 14.70
CA THR A 11 14.82 -6.52 15.43
C THR A 11 13.66 -6.11 14.55
N ARG A 12 12.90 -7.09 14.03
CA ARG A 12 11.76 -6.82 13.16
C ARG A 12 10.92 -5.78 13.89
N ARG A 13 10.89 -4.54 13.39
CA ARG A 13 10.08 -3.49 14.00
C ARG A 13 8.67 -4.03 14.03
N ASP A 14 8.03 -3.86 15.18
CA ASP A 14 6.67 -4.32 15.35
C ASP A 14 5.78 -3.70 14.24
N PRO A 15 4.84 -4.44 13.64
CA PRO A 15 4.02 -3.94 12.55
C PRO A 15 3.31 -2.63 12.87
N ASP A 16 2.91 -2.41 14.12
CA ASP A 16 2.29 -1.16 14.56
C ASP A 16 3.30 -0.01 14.64
N GLN A 17 4.54 -0.30 15.04
CA GLN A 17 5.63 0.68 14.99
C GLN A 17 5.92 1.11 13.55
N VAL A 18 6.00 0.16 12.62
CA VAL A 18 6.23 0.46 11.19
C VAL A 18 5.12 1.34 10.61
N LYS A 19 3.85 1.05 10.93
CA LYS A 19 2.71 1.86 10.49
C LYS A 19 2.74 3.28 11.08
N ARG A 20 3.08 3.41 12.36
CA ARG A 20 3.17 4.70 13.04
C ARG A 20 4.30 5.56 12.47
N ASP A 21 5.48 5.00 12.29
CA ASP A 21 6.64 5.71 11.75
C ASP A 21 6.41 6.07 10.27
N GLY A 22 5.87 5.13 9.48
CA GLY A 22 5.46 5.39 8.11
C GLY A 22 4.51 6.58 8.00
N TRP A 23 3.52 6.68 8.89
CA TRP A 23 2.61 7.83 8.92
C TRP A 23 3.30 9.13 9.34
N LYS A 24 4.05 9.10 10.46
CA LYS A 24 4.64 10.32 11.04
C LYS A 24 5.78 10.89 10.21
N GLU A 25 6.62 10.04 9.65
CA GLU A 25 7.87 10.47 9.00
C GLU A 25 7.76 10.52 7.48
N GLN A 26 6.92 9.68 6.88
CA GLN A 26 6.83 9.54 5.42
C GLN A 26 5.45 9.89 4.87
N GLY A 27 4.45 10.12 5.74
CA GLY A 27 3.06 10.31 5.31
C GLY A 27 2.45 9.07 4.66
N LEU A 28 2.99 7.87 4.93
CA LEU A 28 2.59 6.63 4.30
C LEU A 28 1.76 5.76 5.26
N LEU A 29 0.56 5.39 4.81
CA LEU A 29 -0.35 4.50 5.54
C LEU A 29 -0.68 3.26 4.71
N ALA A 30 -0.36 2.08 5.24
CA ALA A 30 -0.82 0.81 4.68
C ALA A 30 -2.14 0.40 5.37
N VAL A 31 -3.23 0.46 4.61
CA VAL A 31 -4.58 0.15 5.10
C VAL A 31 -5.20 -0.97 4.27
N ALA A 32 -5.84 -1.93 4.94
CA ALA A 32 -6.64 -2.95 4.26
C ALA A 32 -7.99 -2.35 3.85
N ILE A 33 -8.42 -2.54 2.60
CA ILE A 33 -9.70 -2.01 2.10
C ILE A 33 -10.89 -2.43 2.96
N ASN A 34 -10.84 -3.63 3.54
CA ASN A 34 -11.90 -4.20 4.37
C ASN A 34 -11.64 -4.07 5.87
N ASP A 35 -10.77 -3.15 6.30
CA ASP A 35 -10.53 -2.92 7.73
C ASP A 35 -11.85 -2.53 8.43
N HIS A 36 -12.18 -3.26 9.50
CA HIS A 36 -13.45 -3.11 10.22
C HIS A 36 -13.58 -1.76 10.91
N ARG A 37 -12.46 -1.07 11.16
CA ARG A 37 -12.43 0.28 11.76
C ARG A 37 -12.87 1.36 10.77
N LEU A 38 -12.88 1.06 9.47
CA LEU A 38 -13.35 1.98 8.43
C LEU A 38 -14.85 1.85 8.24
N THR A 39 -15.52 3.00 8.21
CA THR A 39 -16.90 3.15 7.73
C THR A 39 -16.99 2.86 6.24
N TRP A 40 -18.20 2.57 5.75
CA TRP A 40 -18.41 2.31 4.33
C TRP A 40 -17.89 3.44 3.41
N PRO A 41 -18.16 4.74 3.70
CA PRO A 41 -17.62 5.83 2.88
C PRO A 41 -16.09 5.88 2.84
N GLU A 42 -15.43 5.62 3.97
CA GLU A 42 -13.96 5.63 4.05
C GLU A 42 -13.35 4.48 3.23
N ARG A 43 -13.95 3.29 3.27
CA ARG A 43 -13.54 2.17 2.43
C ARG A 43 -13.65 2.50 0.95
N GLU A 44 -14.76 3.13 0.57
CA GLU A 44 -15.02 3.51 -0.82
C GLU A 44 -14.05 4.58 -1.30
N LEU A 45 -13.74 5.58 -0.46
CA LEU A 45 -12.71 6.59 -0.75
C LEU A 45 -11.34 5.93 -1.01
N ILE A 46 -10.91 5.04 -0.12
CA ILE A 46 -9.63 4.34 -0.27
C ILE A 46 -9.64 3.47 -1.53
N ARG A 47 -10.74 2.76 -1.82
CA ARG A 47 -10.90 1.95 -3.04
C ARG A 47 -10.72 2.80 -4.30
N GLN A 48 -11.41 3.94 -4.38
CA GLN A 48 -11.33 4.86 -5.51
C GLN A 48 -9.93 5.47 -5.66
N LEU A 49 -9.28 5.87 -4.57
CA LEU A 49 -7.90 6.33 -4.60
C LEU A 49 -6.94 5.24 -5.08
N GLY A 50 -7.11 4.01 -4.59
CA GLY A 50 -6.34 2.84 -5.01
C GLY A 50 -6.52 2.54 -6.50
N GLU A 51 -7.75 2.55 -7.00
CA GLU A 51 -8.04 2.38 -8.43
C GLU A 51 -7.49 3.51 -9.29
N LYS A 52 -7.56 4.75 -8.82
CA LYS A 52 -6.99 5.90 -9.54
C LYS A 52 -5.47 5.81 -9.65
N LEU A 53 -4.80 5.40 -8.57
CA LEU A 53 -3.33 5.36 -8.49
C LEU A 53 -2.74 4.08 -9.10
N TYR A 54 -3.39 2.94 -8.90
CA TYR A 54 -2.88 1.60 -9.21
C TYR A 54 -3.84 0.72 -10.01
N GLY A 55 -5.03 1.22 -10.32
CA GLY A 55 -6.00 0.50 -11.14
C GLY A 55 -5.47 0.29 -12.56
N LYS A 56 -6.12 -0.62 -13.27
CA LYS A 56 -5.77 -0.90 -14.67
C LYS A 56 -5.92 0.40 -15.46
N ARG A 57 -4.83 0.85 -16.08
CA ARG A 57 -4.91 1.93 -17.08
C ARG A 57 -5.97 1.51 -18.09
N PRO A 58 -6.92 2.39 -18.47
CA PRO A 58 -7.82 2.08 -19.57
C PRO A 58 -6.93 1.67 -20.72
N ASP A 59 -7.12 0.44 -21.20
CA ASP A 59 -6.41 -0.08 -22.36
C ASP A 59 -6.50 1.02 -23.41
N ARG A 60 -5.34 1.61 -23.76
CA ARG A 60 -5.26 2.63 -24.79
C ARG A 60 -5.61 1.88 -26.06
N ARG A 61 -6.90 1.69 -26.32
CA ARG A 61 -7.43 1.35 -27.62
C ARG A 61 -6.93 2.48 -28.50
N GLU A 62 -5.84 2.16 -29.18
CA GLU A 62 -5.28 2.89 -30.29
C GLU A 62 -6.46 3.18 -31.21
N VAL A 63 -7.04 4.38 -31.08
CA VAL A 63 -7.90 4.95 -32.11
C VAL A 63 -6.97 5.28 -33.27
N ARG A 64 -6.62 4.24 -34.03
CA ARG A 64 -6.10 4.37 -35.38
C ARG A 64 -7.24 4.88 -36.24
N ASN A 65 -7.46 6.19 -36.21
CA ASN A 65 -8.19 6.86 -37.27
C ASN A 65 -7.12 7.35 -38.25
N GLY A 66 -6.96 6.56 -39.32
CA GLY A 66 -6.38 7.05 -40.57
C GLY A 66 -7.35 7.94 -41.33
#